data_AF-A0A1V5QVW5-F1
#
_entry.id   AF-A0A1V5QVW5-F1
#
_cell.length_a   1.000
_cell.length_b   1.000
_cell.length_c   1.000
_cell.angle_alpha   90.00
_cell.angle_beta   90.00
_cell.angle_gamma   90.00
#
_symmetry.space_group_name_H-M   'P 1'
#
loop_
_entity.id
_entity.type
_entity.pdbx_description
1 polymer ?
#
loop_
_entity_poly.entity_id
_entity_poly.type
_entity_poly.pdbx_seq_one_letter_code
_entity_poly.pdbx_strand_id
1 'polypeptide(L)'
;MVARALREKNILCIAVVTKPFHFEGKRRTAVAHAALETLKKEVDTLIVIPNEKLLNVVDNSVSMIDAFGMINEVLHRSVKSIADIIAKPGHINVDFADVRAIMKDRGMAIMGTGIATGADRAQNAALQAISSPLLENMNIAGAKGVLLNITGGTNLGLHEIRVAASIIYEQADQDANIILGSVIDETLTDEIHVTIIATGFTPISTIETAKTKEITPAQVQKVEIKSPSISIEQPAVTVDINDLDVPTFLRKKQQEDSI
;
A
#
# COMPACT_ATOMS: atom_id res chain seq x y z
N MET A 1 -14.73 0.55 -19.31
CA MET A 1 -15.58 -0.24 -20.24
C MET A 1 -15.52 -1.72 -19.93
N VAL A 2 -14.35 -2.37 -19.89
CA VAL A 2 -14.25 -3.81 -19.56
C VAL A 2 -14.73 -4.13 -18.13
N ALA A 3 -14.19 -3.46 -17.11
CA ALA A 3 -14.58 -3.70 -15.71
C ALA A 3 -16.08 -3.52 -15.46
N ARG A 4 -16.65 -2.42 -15.98
CA ARG A 4 -18.08 -2.15 -15.94
C ARG A 4 -18.94 -3.28 -16.52
N ALA A 5 -18.58 -3.78 -17.70
CA ALA A 5 -19.32 -4.85 -18.36
C ALA A 5 -19.27 -6.17 -17.57
N LEU A 6 -18.16 -6.46 -16.88
CA LEU A 6 -18.05 -7.63 -16.00
C LEU A 6 -18.96 -7.49 -14.78
N ARG A 7 -18.98 -6.30 -14.17
CA ARG A 7 -19.82 -6.01 -13.01
C ARG A 7 -21.32 -6.08 -13.33
N GLU A 8 -21.73 -5.54 -14.47
CA GLU A 8 -23.11 -5.64 -14.98
C GLU A 8 -23.56 -7.11 -15.19
N LYS A 9 -22.62 -8.02 -15.42
CA LYS A 9 -22.87 -9.48 -15.53
C LYS A 9 -22.67 -10.24 -14.21
N ASN A 10 -22.49 -9.55 -13.07
CA ASN A 10 -22.24 -10.14 -11.75
C ASN A 10 -20.99 -11.07 -11.70
N ILE A 11 -20.02 -10.83 -12.60
CA ILE A 11 -18.72 -11.49 -12.60
C ILE A 11 -17.83 -10.76 -11.60
N LEU A 12 -17.16 -11.51 -10.71
CA LEU A 12 -16.22 -10.94 -9.76
C LEU A 12 -15.06 -10.28 -10.53
N CYS A 13 -14.93 -8.96 -10.42
CA CYS A 13 -13.95 -8.18 -11.16
C CYS A 13 -12.85 -7.68 -10.22
N ILE A 14 -11.67 -8.29 -10.32
CA ILE A 14 -10.47 -7.88 -9.58
C ILE A 14 -9.52 -7.24 -10.58
N ALA A 15 -9.12 -5.99 -10.31
CA ALA A 15 -8.10 -5.31 -11.10
C ALA A 15 -6.79 -5.25 -10.31
N VAL A 16 -5.71 -5.68 -10.94
CA VAL A 16 -4.34 -5.55 -10.42
C VAL A 16 -3.60 -4.56 -11.32
N VAL A 17 -3.16 -3.44 -10.76
CA VAL A 17 -2.56 -2.33 -11.51
C VAL A 17 -1.35 -1.76 -10.79
N THR A 18 -0.48 -1.08 -11.52
CA THR A 18 0.71 -0.43 -10.97
C THR A 18 0.56 1.09 -10.93
N LYS A 19 1.14 1.73 -9.92
CA LYS A 19 1.42 3.18 -9.93
C LYS A 19 2.81 3.40 -10.54
N PRO A 20 2.98 4.42 -11.41
CA PRO A 20 4.26 4.70 -12.06
C PRO A 20 5.34 5.09 -11.05
N PHE A 21 6.61 4.97 -11.45
CA PHE A 21 7.73 5.48 -10.65
C PHE A 21 7.71 7.02 -10.57
N HIS A 22 8.29 7.60 -9.52
CA HIS A 22 8.39 9.06 -9.44
C HIS A 22 9.20 9.69 -10.59
N PHE A 23 10.22 8.98 -11.08
CA PHE A 23 11.07 9.46 -12.18
C PHE A 23 10.33 9.53 -13.53
N GLU A 24 9.20 8.83 -13.71
CA GLU A 24 8.39 8.91 -14.93
C GLU A 24 7.67 10.28 -15.06
N GLY A 25 7.69 11.09 -14.00
CA GLY A 25 7.26 12.48 -14.00
C GLY A 25 5.82 12.71 -13.53
N LYS A 26 5.60 13.90 -12.96
CA LYS A 26 4.34 14.29 -12.29
C LYS A 26 3.09 14.12 -13.16
N ARG A 27 3.19 14.35 -14.47
CA ARG A 27 2.07 14.16 -15.41
C ARG A 27 1.61 12.71 -15.46
N ARG A 28 2.54 11.75 -15.46
CA ARG A 28 2.22 10.31 -15.48
C ARG A 28 1.52 9.90 -14.19
N THR A 29 2.01 10.36 -13.04
CA THR A 29 1.40 10.13 -11.73
C THR A 29 -0.02 10.71 -11.64
N ALA A 30 -0.23 11.95 -12.10
CA ALA A 30 -1.55 12.59 -12.08
C ALA A 30 -2.58 11.82 -12.93
N VAL A 31 -2.17 11.39 -14.14
CA VAL A 31 -3.01 10.55 -15.00
C VAL A 31 -3.33 9.21 -14.34
N ALA A 32 -2.35 8.56 -13.72
CA ALA A 32 -2.55 7.30 -13.01
C ALA A 32 -3.56 7.45 -11.85
N HIS A 33 -3.44 8.50 -11.03
CA HIS A 33 -4.39 8.76 -9.94
C HIS A 33 -5.83 8.96 -10.45
N ALA A 34 -6.02 9.75 -11.50
CA ALA A 34 -7.35 9.94 -12.10
C ALA A 34 -7.94 8.63 -12.65
N ALA A 35 -7.09 7.79 -13.27
CA ALA A 35 -7.48 6.48 -13.76
C ALA A 35 -7.86 5.52 -12.63
N LEU A 36 -7.11 5.51 -11.52
CA LEU A 36 -7.40 4.69 -10.33
C LEU A 36 -8.74 5.03 -9.72
N GLU A 37 -9.06 6.31 -9.55
CA GLU A 37 -10.35 6.76 -8.99
C GLU A 37 -11.53 6.38 -9.88
N THR A 38 -11.31 6.37 -11.20
CA THR A 38 -12.33 5.89 -12.15
C THR A 38 -12.48 4.38 -12.06
N LEU A 39 -11.37 3.64 -12.07
CA LEU A 39 -11.37 2.18 -12.07
C LEU A 39 -11.94 1.60 -10.78
N LYS A 40 -11.65 2.23 -9.62
CA LYS A 40 -12.17 1.84 -8.30
C LYS A 40 -13.70 1.76 -8.25
N LYS A 41 -14.39 2.59 -9.05
CA LYS A 41 -15.87 2.61 -9.12
C LYS A 41 -16.42 1.47 -9.97
N GLU A 42 -15.60 0.86 -10.81
CA GLU A 42 -16.00 -0.10 -11.83
C GLU A 42 -15.63 -1.54 -11.50
N VAL A 43 -14.80 -1.77 -10.47
CA VAL A 43 -14.30 -3.09 -10.04
C VAL A 43 -14.79 -3.44 -8.64
N ASP A 44 -14.81 -4.72 -8.31
CA ASP A 44 -15.11 -5.19 -6.95
C ASP A 44 -13.94 -4.96 -6.00
N THR A 45 -12.73 -5.29 -6.47
CA THR A 45 -11.48 -5.07 -5.75
C THR A 45 -10.41 -4.51 -6.69
N LEU A 46 -9.70 -3.50 -6.22
CA LEU A 46 -8.58 -2.85 -6.89
C LEU A 46 -7.30 -3.05 -6.07
N ILE A 47 -6.41 -3.91 -6.54
CA ILE A 47 -5.08 -4.12 -5.97
C ILE A 47 -4.12 -3.16 -6.66
N VAL A 48 -3.50 -2.29 -5.88
CA VAL A 48 -2.57 -1.28 -6.41
C VAL A 48 -1.15 -1.62 -5.95
N ILE A 49 -0.26 -1.79 -6.91
CA ILE A 49 1.16 -2.05 -6.67
C ILE A 49 1.95 -0.76 -6.90
N PRO A 50 2.47 -0.10 -5.86
CA PRO A 50 3.28 1.09 -6.02
C PRO A 50 4.69 0.72 -6.49
N ASN A 51 5.02 1.00 -7.77
CA ASN A 51 6.35 0.69 -8.33
C ASN A 51 7.49 1.28 -7.50
N GLU A 52 7.27 2.46 -6.91
CA GLU A 52 8.25 3.10 -6.04
C GLU A 52 8.66 2.23 -4.85
N LYS A 53 7.74 1.47 -4.26
CA LYS A 53 8.04 0.65 -3.07
C LYS A 53 8.92 -0.54 -3.40
N LEU A 54 8.95 -0.96 -4.66
CA LEU A 54 9.88 -1.99 -5.10
C LEU A 54 11.31 -1.47 -5.12
N LEU A 55 11.52 -0.16 -5.30
CA LEU A 55 12.86 0.44 -5.22
C LEU A 55 13.44 0.42 -3.80
N ASN A 56 12.62 0.28 -2.76
CA ASN A 56 13.09 0.23 -1.38
C ASN A 56 13.76 -1.11 -1.03
N VAL A 57 13.57 -2.14 -1.86
CA VAL A 57 14.00 -3.51 -1.60
C VAL A 57 15.14 -3.94 -2.53
N VAL A 58 15.56 -3.04 -3.43
CA VAL A 58 16.61 -3.28 -4.41
C VAL A 58 17.84 -2.48 -4.07
N ASP A 59 19.00 -3.04 -4.38
CA ASP A 59 20.27 -2.32 -4.31
C ASP A 59 20.30 -1.18 -5.33
N ASN A 60 21.01 -0.10 -5.00
CA ASN A 60 21.16 1.08 -5.86
C ASN A 60 21.84 0.80 -7.22
N SER A 61 22.35 -0.42 -7.42
CA SER A 61 22.99 -0.89 -8.66
C SER A 61 22.03 -1.58 -9.64
N VAL A 62 20.75 -1.80 -9.25
CA VAL A 62 19.79 -2.53 -10.08
C VAL A 62 19.44 -1.74 -11.35
N SER A 63 19.45 -2.44 -12.49
CA SER A 63 19.13 -1.82 -13.78
C SER A 63 17.62 -1.55 -13.92
N MET A 64 17.27 -0.61 -14.81
CA MET A 64 15.85 -0.32 -15.09
C MET A 64 15.10 -1.55 -15.62
N ILE A 65 15.76 -2.40 -16.41
CA ILE A 65 15.16 -3.63 -16.97
C ILE A 65 14.85 -4.60 -15.83
N ASP A 66 15.78 -4.79 -14.90
CA ASP A 66 15.59 -5.69 -13.77
C ASP A 66 14.50 -5.18 -12.82
N ALA A 67 14.44 -3.86 -12.58
CA ALA A 67 13.37 -3.25 -11.78
C ALA A 67 11.97 -3.49 -12.39
N PHE A 68 11.82 -3.38 -13.72
CA PHE A 68 10.58 -3.76 -14.40
C PHE A 68 10.31 -5.27 -14.35
N GLY A 69 11.34 -6.10 -14.44
CA GLY A 69 11.24 -7.54 -14.25
C GLY A 69 10.64 -7.89 -12.88
N MET A 70 11.08 -7.21 -11.82
CA MET A 70 10.55 -7.38 -10.48
C MET A 70 9.08 -6.95 -10.35
N ILE A 71 8.68 -5.84 -11.00
CA ILE A 71 7.27 -5.44 -11.07
C ILE A 71 6.41 -6.53 -11.71
N ASN A 72 6.88 -7.06 -12.85
CA ASN A 72 6.18 -8.11 -13.56
C ASN A 72 6.05 -9.37 -12.71
N GLU A 73 7.08 -9.72 -11.95
CA GLU A 73 7.04 -10.85 -11.04
C GLU A 73 6.04 -10.64 -9.91
N VAL A 74 5.96 -9.44 -9.31
CA VAL A 74 4.94 -9.12 -8.31
C VAL A 74 3.54 -9.20 -8.90
N LEU A 75 3.32 -8.65 -10.10
CA LEU A 75 2.04 -8.74 -10.81
C LEU A 75 1.64 -10.20 -11.08
N HIS A 76 2.59 -10.98 -11.60
CA HIS A 76 2.40 -12.40 -11.88
C HIS A 76 2.04 -13.16 -10.60
N ARG A 77 2.77 -12.96 -9.50
CA ARG A 77 2.48 -13.57 -8.19
C ARG A 77 1.11 -13.16 -7.66
N SER A 78 0.71 -11.89 -7.85
CA SER A 78 -0.59 -11.39 -7.41
C SER A 78 -1.73 -12.15 -8.06
N VAL A 79 -1.68 -12.26 -9.39
CA VAL A 79 -2.72 -12.96 -10.16
C VAL A 79 -2.66 -14.46 -9.91
N LYS A 80 -1.46 -15.07 -9.92
CA LYS A 80 -1.27 -16.50 -9.66
C LYS A 80 -1.79 -16.88 -8.28
N SER A 81 -1.50 -16.10 -7.23
CA SER A 81 -1.93 -16.39 -5.86
C SER A 81 -3.46 -16.46 -5.74
N ILE A 82 -4.17 -15.49 -6.29
CA ILE A 82 -5.65 -15.47 -6.28
C ILE A 82 -6.20 -16.62 -7.12
N ALA A 83 -5.64 -16.84 -8.31
CA ALA A 83 -6.11 -17.89 -9.22
C ALA A 83 -5.86 -19.28 -8.64
N ASP A 84 -4.70 -19.52 -8.04
CA ASP A 84 -4.31 -20.82 -7.49
C ASP A 84 -5.19 -21.20 -6.30
N ILE A 85 -5.58 -20.27 -5.42
CA ILE A 85 -6.52 -20.55 -4.31
C ILE A 85 -7.88 -21.06 -4.83
N ILE A 86 -8.34 -20.55 -5.98
CA ILE A 86 -9.65 -20.90 -6.55
C ILE A 86 -9.56 -22.17 -7.40
N ALA A 87 -8.51 -22.29 -8.21
CA ALA A 87 -8.43 -23.25 -9.30
C ALA A 87 -7.68 -24.54 -8.92
N LYS A 88 -6.75 -24.49 -7.96
CA LYS A 88 -5.99 -25.67 -7.53
C LYS A 88 -6.57 -26.20 -6.23
N PRO A 89 -6.96 -27.49 -6.17
CA PRO A 89 -7.36 -28.11 -4.92
C PRO A 89 -6.23 -28.02 -3.90
N GLY A 90 -6.45 -27.27 -2.82
CA GLY A 90 -5.60 -27.27 -1.65
C GLY A 90 -5.96 -28.38 -0.67
N HIS A 91 -5.09 -28.67 0.32
CA HIS A 91 -5.46 -29.51 1.46
C HIS A 91 -6.39 -28.79 2.45
N ILE A 92 -6.21 -27.46 2.58
CA ILE A 92 -7.18 -26.53 3.16
C ILE A 92 -7.78 -25.78 1.97
N ASN A 93 -8.89 -26.29 1.47
CA ASN A 93 -9.53 -25.72 0.28
C ASN A 93 -10.42 -24.55 0.68
N VAL A 94 -10.22 -23.42 0.03
CA VAL A 94 -11.11 -22.27 0.08
C VAL A 94 -12.03 -22.39 -1.12
N ASP A 95 -13.33 -22.18 -0.94
CA ASP A 95 -14.24 -22.18 -2.08
C ASP A 95 -14.33 -20.78 -2.73
N PHE A 96 -14.89 -20.73 -3.94
CA PHE A 96 -15.05 -19.45 -4.62
C PHE A 96 -16.03 -18.50 -3.91
N ALA A 97 -16.97 -19.02 -3.11
CA ALA A 97 -17.91 -18.18 -2.36
C ALA A 97 -17.19 -17.44 -1.22
N ASP A 98 -16.25 -18.09 -0.55
CA ASP A 98 -15.36 -17.50 0.45
C ASP A 98 -14.53 -16.36 -0.17
N VAL A 99 -13.81 -16.64 -1.27
CA VAL A 99 -13.03 -15.60 -1.97
C VAL A 99 -13.93 -14.44 -2.42
N ARG A 100 -15.11 -14.74 -2.95
CA ARG A 100 -16.09 -13.72 -3.34
C ARG A 100 -16.56 -12.90 -2.13
N ALA A 101 -16.74 -13.49 -0.95
CA ALA A 101 -17.16 -12.76 0.25
C ALA A 101 -16.11 -11.74 0.73
N ILE A 102 -14.81 -12.04 0.56
CA ILE A 102 -13.72 -11.13 0.90
C ILE A 102 -13.42 -10.12 -0.21
N MET A 103 -13.65 -10.42 -1.49
CA MET A 103 -13.22 -9.55 -2.59
C MET A 103 -14.36 -8.80 -3.29
N LYS A 104 -15.62 -9.17 -3.06
CA LYS A 104 -16.77 -8.46 -3.69
C LYS A 104 -16.99 -7.09 -3.04
N ASP A 105 -17.14 -6.06 -3.88
CA ASP A 105 -17.46 -4.68 -3.47
C ASP A 105 -16.57 -4.11 -2.33
N ARG A 106 -15.29 -4.49 -2.26
CA ARG A 106 -14.37 -4.02 -1.20
C ARG A 106 -13.55 -2.78 -1.57
N GLY A 107 -13.52 -2.41 -2.84
CA GLY A 107 -12.78 -1.25 -3.29
C GLY A 107 -11.27 -1.51 -3.25
N MET A 108 -10.51 -0.69 -2.53
CA MET A 108 -9.04 -0.78 -2.54
C MET A 108 -8.57 -1.96 -1.69
N ALA A 109 -7.58 -2.68 -2.22
CA ALA A 109 -6.88 -3.74 -1.53
C ALA A 109 -5.37 -3.55 -1.67
N ILE A 110 -4.64 -4.09 -0.70
CA ILE A 110 -3.18 -4.11 -0.69
C ILE A 110 -2.70 -5.55 -0.63
N MET A 111 -1.51 -5.78 -1.17
CA MET A 111 -0.90 -7.09 -1.21
C MET A 111 0.47 -7.07 -0.53
N GLY A 112 0.71 -8.07 0.33
CA GLY A 112 2.01 -8.34 0.92
C GLY A 112 2.48 -9.73 0.51
N THR A 113 3.77 -9.87 0.22
CA THR A 113 4.39 -11.16 -0.14
C THR A 113 5.64 -11.40 0.66
N GLY A 114 5.86 -12.64 1.07
CA GLY A 114 7.10 -13.10 1.70
C GLY A 114 7.49 -14.47 1.17
N ILE A 115 8.80 -14.69 1.03
CA ILE A 115 9.38 -15.95 0.58
C ILE A 115 10.52 -16.30 1.51
N ALA A 116 10.53 -17.54 1.98
CA ALA A 116 11.62 -18.03 2.80
C ALA A 116 11.87 -19.51 2.59
N THR A 117 13.07 -19.93 3.01
CA THR A 117 13.60 -21.30 2.97
C THR A 117 14.16 -21.70 4.33
N GLY A 118 14.48 -22.99 4.50
CA GLY A 118 15.04 -23.52 5.74
C GLY A 118 14.01 -23.82 6.85
N ALA A 119 14.50 -24.06 8.06
CA ALA A 119 13.68 -24.59 9.16
C ALA A 119 12.54 -23.65 9.61
N ASP A 120 12.80 -22.35 9.64
CA ASP A 120 11.83 -21.33 10.08
C ASP A 120 11.13 -20.63 8.90
N ARG A 121 11.13 -21.27 7.72
CA ARG A 121 10.62 -20.66 6.48
C ARG A 121 9.18 -20.16 6.58
N ALA A 122 8.30 -20.88 7.28
CA ALA A 122 6.91 -20.46 7.44
C ALA A 122 6.76 -19.16 8.23
N GLN A 123 7.49 -19.05 9.35
CA GLN A 123 7.51 -17.85 10.19
C GLN A 123 8.14 -16.67 9.44
N ASN A 124 9.30 -16.90 8.82
CA ASN A 124 10.03 -15.87 8.10
C ASN A 124 9.23 -15.33 6.90
N ALA A 125 8.58 -16.22 6.13
CA ALA A 125 7.74 -15.81 5.01
C ALA A 125 6.51 -15.02 5.48
N ALA A 126 5.87 -15.42 6.58
CA ALA A 126 4.74 -14.68 7.14
C ALA A 126 5.14 -13.27 7.63
N LEU A 127 6.25 -13.17 8.35
CA LEU A 127 6.78 -11.88 8.81
C LEU A 127 7.13 -10.97 7.64
N GLN A 128 7.82 -11.50 6.62
CA GLN A 128 8.13 -10.73 5.40
C GLN A 128 6.86 -10.24 4.69
N ALA A 129 5.80 -11.06 4.64
CA ALA A 129 4.55 -10.67 4.00
C ALA A 129 3.85 -9.52 4.75
N ILE A 130 3.86 -9.53 6.09
CA ILE A 130 3.30 -8.45 6.93
C ILE A 130 4.16 -7.18 6.88
N SER A 131 5.47 -7.33 6.79
CA SER A 131 6.39 -6.20 6.66
C SER A 131 6.62 -5.79 5.20
N SER A 132 5.81 -6.29 4.26
CA SER A 132 6.05 -6.07 2.85
C SER A 132 5.93 -4.58 2.50
N PRO A 133 6.90 -3.99 1.78
CA PRO A 133 6.87 -2.59 1.36
C PRO A 133 5.64 -2.22 0.51
N LEU A 134 4.98 -3.22 -0.06
CA LEU A 134 3.78 -3.10 -0.89
C LEU A 134 2.50 -2.78 -0.11
N LEU A 135 2.50 -2.91 1.22
CA LEU A 135 1.34 -2.62 2.07
C LEU A 135 1.06 -1.10 2.27
N GLU A 136 1.74 -0.22 1.53
CA GLU A 136 1.46 1.23 1.39
C GLU A 136 1.08 1.97 2.71
N ASN A 137 1.87 1.79 3.78
CA ASN A 137 1.65 2.37 5.13
C ASN A 137 0.30 1.97 5.79
N MET A 138 -0.47 1.08 5.17
CA MET A 138 -1.69 0.53 5.73
C MET A 138 -1.34 -0.79 6.40
N ASN A 139 -1.46 -0.82 7.72
CA ASN A 139 -1.28 -2.04 8.48
C ASN A 139 -2.45 -3.00 8.19
N ILE A 140 -2.17 -4.30 8.07
CA ILE A 140 -3.19 -5.37 8.01
C ILE A 140 -4.23 -5.23 9.13
N ALA A 141 -3.86 -4.68 10.28
CA ALA A 141 -4.75 -4.36 11.39
C ALA A 141 -5.94 -3.44 11.01
N GLY A 142 -5.90 -2.72 9.88
CA GLY A 142 -7.02 -1.88 9.43
C GLY A 142 -7.99 -2.57 8.45
N ALA A 143 -7.74 -3.83 8.10
CA ALA A 143 -8.48 -4.55 7.08
C ALA A 143 -9.68 -5.31 7.65
N LYS A 144 -10.82 -5.27 6.95
CA LYS A 144 -12.03 -6.04 7.34
C LYS A 144 -12.04 -7.45 6.74
N GLY A 145 -11.26 -7.66 5.69
CA GLY A 145 -11.10 -8.96 5.04
C GLY A 145 -9.63 -9.21 4.75
N VAL A 146 -9.17 -10.43 5.03
CA VAL A 146 -7.81 -10.88 4.71
C VAL A 146 -7.89 -12.21 4.00
N LEU A 147 -7.34 -12.28 2.79
CA LEU A 147 -7.09 -13.53 2.08
C LEU A 147 -5.62 -13.89 2.26
N LEU A 148 -5.37 -14.98 2.99
CA LEU A 148 -4.04 -15.54 3.23
C LEU A 148 -3.84 -16.76 2.34
N ASN A 149 -2.84 -16.71 1.48
CA ASN A 149 -2.41 -17.84 0.67
C ASN A 149 -1.04 -18.33 1.14
N ILE A 150 -0.92 -19.64 1.34
CA ILE A 150 0.35 -20.29 1.64
C ILE A 150 0.62 -21.29 0.53
N THR A 151 1.64 -21.03 -0.28
CA THR A 151 2.11 -21.95 -1.32
C THR A 151 3.43 -22.58 -0.90
N GLY A 152 3.54 -23.89 -1.04
CA GLY A 152 4.77 -24.63 -0.76
C GLY A 152 4.85 -25.90 -1.58
N GLY A 153 5.99 -26.59 -1.47
CA GLY A 153 6.19 -27.89 -2.10
C GLY A 153 5.35 -29.00 -1.49
N THR A 154 5.52 -30.23 -1.99
CA THR A 154 4.91 -31.44 -1.41
C THR A 154 5.37 -31.74 0.02
N ASN A 155 6.45 -31.08 0.46
CA ASN A 155 6.95 -31.12 1.84
C ASN A 155 6.30 -30.08 2.77
N LEU A 156 5.33 -29.28 2.30
CA LEU A 156 4.64 -28.30 3.13
C LEU A 156 3.86 -28.99 4.25
N GLY A 157 4.30 -28.81 5.48
CA GLY A 157 3.69 -29.41 6.65
C GLY A 157 2.51 -28.62 7.23
N LEU A 158 1.58 -29.30 7.88
CA LEU A 158 0.48 -28.65 8.62
C LEU A 158 1.00 -27.72 9.74
N HIS A 159 2.13 -28.07 10.36
CA HIS A 159 2.76 -27.24 11.38
C HIS A 159 3.18 -25.87 10.81
N GLU A 160 3.76 -25.86 9.62
CA GLU A 160 4.21 -24.65 8.93
C GLU A 160 3.04 -23.74 8.59
N ILE A 161 1.96 -24.32 8.04
CA ILE A 161 0.71 -23.61 7.77
C ILE A 161 0.17 -22.96 9.05
N ARG A 162 0.14 -23.70 10.17
CA ARG A 162 -0.35 -23.19 11.45
C ARG A 162 0.50 -22.03 11.98
N VAL A 163 1.84 -22.16 11.91
CA VAL A 163 2.76 -21.10 12.35
C VAL A 163 2.55 -19.83 11.55
N ALA A 164 2.55 -19.93 10.22
CA ALA A 164 2.32 -18.78 9.35
C ALA A 164 0.95 -18.14 9.60
N ALA A 165 -0.12 -18.94 9.70
CA ALA A 165 -1.46 -18.46 9.96
C ALA A 165 -1.57 -17.73 11.31
N SER A 166 -1.04 -18.31 12.39
CA SER A 166 -1.07 -17.69 13.73
C SER A 166 -0.46 -16.29 13.74
N ILE A 167 0.68 -16.09 13.06
CA ILE A 167 1.32 -14.77 12.96
C ILE A 167 0.39 -13.76 12.28
N ILE A 168 -0.33 -14.17 11.23
CA ILE A 168 -1.27 -13.27 10.54
C ILE A 168 -2.49 -12.95 11.43
N TYR A 169 -3.04 -13.96 12.11
CA TYR A 169 -4.15 -13.77 13.05
C TYR A 169 -3.79 -12.81 14.19
N GLU A 170 -2.56 -12.85 14.69
CA GLU A 170 -2.09 -11.96 15.75
C GLU A 170 -1.91 -10.50 15.30
N GLN A 171 -1.69 -10.27 14.00
CA GLN A 171 -1.47 -8.92 13.42
C GLN A 171 -2.75 -8.32 12.81
N ALA A 172 -3.73 -9.15 12.47
CA ALA A 172 -5.00 -8.70 11.92
C ALA A 172 -5.94 -8.15 13.02
N ASP A 173 -6.96 -7.40 12.59
CA ASP A 173 -8.03 -6.96 13.49
C ASP A 173 -8.83 -8.16 14.02
N GLN A 174 -9.32 -8.09 15.26
CA GLN A 174 -10.13 -9.17 15.85
C GLN A 174 -11.44 -9.42 15.09
N ASP A 175 -11.97 -8.37 14.46
CA ASP A 175 -13.19 -8.43 13.66
C ASP A 175 -12.91 -8.69 12.17
N ALA A 176 -11.66 -8.91 11.77
CA ALA A 176 -11.30 -9.22 10.39
C ALA A 176 -11.77 -10.62 10.01
N ASN A 177 -12.47 -10.73 8.88
CA ASN A 177 -12.75 -12.03 8.26
C ASN A 177 -11.48 -12.53 7.56
N ILE A 178 -10.88 -13.61 8.04
CA ILE A 178 -9.65 -14.18 7.48
C ILE A 178 -9.97 -15.52 6.79
N ILE A 179 -9.61 -15.60 5.52
CA ILE A 179 -9.68 -16.84 4.73
C ILE A 179 -8.25 -17.34 4.54
N LEU A 180 -8.01 -18.59 4.95
CA LEU A 180 -6.74 -19.28 4.78
C LEU A 180 -6.86 -20.31 3.64
N GLY A 181 -6.08 -20.11 2.59
CA GLY A 181 -5.84 -21.08 1.53
C GLY A 181 -4.42 -21.65 1.59
N SER A 182 -4.29 -22.94 1.27
CA SER A 182 -3.00 -23.61 1.10
C SER A 182 -2.91 -24.26 -0.27
N VAL A 183 -1.84 -24.03 -1.01
CA VAL A 183 -1.63 -24.59 -2.34
C VAL A 183 -0.32 -25.38 -2.37
N ILE A 184 -0.37 -26.58 -2.92
CA ILE A 184 0.84 -27.35 -3.21
C ILE A 184 1.28 -27.01 -4.64
N ASP A 185 2.51 -26.55 -4.77
CA ASP A 185 3.17 -26.30 -6.05
C ASP A 185 4.41 -27.21 -6.13
N GLU A 186 4.32 -28.25 -6.96
CA GLU A 186 5.38 -29.28 -7.11
C GLU A 186 6.69 -28.70 -7.64
N THR A 187 6.67 -27.48 -8.19
CA THR A 187 7.89 -26.79 -8.64
C THR A 187 8.68 -26.20 -7.46
N LEU A 188 8.07 -26.07 -6.29
CA LEU A 188 8.72 -25.60 -5.06
C LEU A 188 9.27 -26.80 -4.29
N THR A 189 10.56 -26.73 -3.94
CA THR A 189 11.22 -27.79 -3.16
C THR A 189 11.38 -27.39 -1.70
N ASP A 190 12.11 -26.31 -1.41
CA ASP A 190 12.40 -25.88 -0.02
C ASP A 190 11.85 -24.49 0.31
N GLU A 191 11.03 -23.93 -0.57
CA GLU A 191 10.48 -22.58 -0.46
C GLU A 191 9.03 -22.60 0.00
N ILE A 192 8.69 -21.66 0.89
CA ILE A 192 7.31 -21.29 1.20
C ILE A 192 7.07 -19.86 0.76
N HIS A 193 5.98 -19.66 0.03
CA HIS A 193 5.48 -18.35 -0.39
C HIS A 193 4.24 -18.03 0.42
N VAL A 194 4.27 -16.93 1.17
CA VAL A 194 3.10 -16.39 1.87
C VAL A 194 2.64 -15.14 1.14
N THR A 195 1.38 -15.11 0.73
CA THR A 195 0.75 -13.94 0.13
C THR A 195 -0.45 -13.52 0.97
N ILE A 196 -0.53 -12.23 1.28
CA ILE A 196 -1.62 -11.62 2.02
C ILE A 196 -2.29 -10.61 1.10
N ILE A 197 -3.61 -10.70 0.96
CA ILE A 197 -4.41 -9.68 0.29
C ILE A 197 -5.39 -9.14 1.33
N ALA A 198 -5.18 -7.90 1.73
CA ALA A 198 -6.00 -7.23 2.71
C ALA A 198 -6.99 -6.29 1.99
N THR A 199 -8.28 -6.37 2.35
CA THR A 199 -9.38 -5.65 1.72
C THR A 199 -10.27 -4.96 2.75
N GLY A 200 -11.10 -4.03 2.27
CA GLY A 200 -12.13 -3.41 3.10
C GLY A 200 -11.57 -2.43 4.14
N PHE A 201 -10.43 -1.81 3.87
CA PHE A 201 -9.91 -0.73 4.70
C PHE A 201 -10.93 0.39 4.81
N THR A 202 -11.18 0.84 6.03
CA THR A 202 -11.97 2.03 6.25
C THR A 202 -11.18 3.21 5.69
N PRO A 203 -11.75 4.00 4.75
CA PRO A 203 -11.13 5.26 4.37
C PRO A 203 -10.92 6.05 5.66
N ILE A 204 -9.72 6.57 5.88
CA ILE A 204 -9.53 7.59 6.89
C ILE A 204 -10.34 8.78 6.40
N SER A 205 -11.63 8.82 6.75
CA SER A 205 -12.38 10.05 6.73
C SER A 205 -11.57 10.97 7.62
N THR A 206 -11.00 12.02 7.01
CA THR A 206 -10.49 13.18 7.71
C THR A 206 -11.42 13.39 8.89
N ILE A 207 -10.91 13.16 10.11
CA ILE A 207 -11.70 13.27 11.32
C ILE A 207 -12.36 14.63 11.23
N GLU A 208 -13.67 14.63 10.99
CA GLU A 208 -14.48 15.82 11.11
C GLU A 208 -14.15 16.35 12.49
N THR A 209 -13.55 17.52 12.51
CA THR A 209 -13.12 18.21 13.70
C THR A 209 -14.36 18.28 14.58
N ALA A 210 -14.42 17.39 15.58
CA ALA A 210 -15.55 17.28 16.46
C ALA A 210 -15.79 18.68 17.02
N LYS A 211 -16.97 19.23 16.72
CA LYS A 211 -17.43 20.55 17.15
C LYS A 211 -17.00 20.75 18.60
N THR A 212 -15.98 21.58 18.81
CA THR A 212 -15.64 22.11 20.12
C THR A 212 -16.91 22.80 20.62
N LYS A 213 -17.55 22.20 21.62
CA LYS A 213 -18.60 22.87 22.40
C LYS A 213 -18.01 24.19 22.88
N GLU A 214 -18.60 25.30 22.43
CA GLU A 214 -18.34 26.63 22.95
C GLU A 214 -18.51 26.59 24.47
N ILE A 215 -17.39 26.78 25.17
CA ILE A 215 -17.40 27.02 26.60
C ILE A 215 -17.49 28.53 26.75
N THR A 216 -18.60 28.99 27.32
CA THR A 216 -18.89 30.38 27.69
C THR A 216 -17.71 31.01 28.43
N PRO A 217 -17.31 32.27 28.15
CA PRO A 217 -16.16 32.89 28.79
C PRO A 217 -16.48 33.24 30.25
N ALA A 218 -15.88 32.53 31.20
CA ALA A 218 -15.75 32.99 32.58
C ALA A 218 -14.58 33.98 32.68
N GLN A 219 -14.84 35.08 33.37
CA GLN A 219 -13.97 36.26 33.53
C GLN A 219 -12.57 35.90 34.03
N VAL A 220 -11.53 36.30 33.29
CA VAL A 220 -10.13 36.22 33.73
C VAL A 220 -9.70 37.59 34.26
N GLN A 221 -9.38 37.61 35.56
CA GLN A 221 -8.82 38.76 36.28
C GLN A 221 -7.46 39.18 35.69
N LYS A 222 -7.32 40.48 35.45
CA LYS A 222 -6.10 41.12 34.93
C LYS A 222 -5.01 41.11 36.00
N VAL A 223 -3.97 40.29 35.81
CA VAL A 223 -2.71 40.41 36.57
C VAL A 223 -1.67 41.01 35.64
N GLU A 224 -1.18 42.19 36.02
CA GLU A 224 -0.24 43.02 35.28
C GLU A 224 1.19 42.57 35.58
N ILE A 225 1.87 41.97 34.60
CA ILE A 225 3.31 41.67 34.67
C ILE A 225 4.02 42.63 33.72
N LYS A 226 4.80 43.55 34.29
CA LYS A 226 5.71 44.43 33.54
C LYS A 226 6.88 43.61 32.99
N SER A 227 7.06 43.61 31.68
CA SER A 227 8.29 43.16 31.01
C SER A 227 9.04 44.37 30.41
N PRO A 228 10.40 44.34 30.43
CA PRO A 228 11.22 45.41 29.89
C PRO A 228 11.29 45.32 28.35
N SER A 229 11.25 46.48 27.70
CA SER A 229 11.36 46.68 26.26
C SER A 229 12.78 46.42 25.75
N ILE A 230 12.92 45.51 24.78
CA ILE A 230 14.10 45.41 23.91
C ILE A 230 13.63 45.65 22.47
N SER A 231 14.12 46.73 21.87
CA SER A 231 13.88 47.09 20.47
C SER A 231 14.81 46.28 19.57
N ILE A 232 14.24 45.55 18.61
CA ILE A 232 14.97 44.98 17.47
C ILE A 232 14.44 45.65 16.21
N GLU A 233 15.27 46.47 15.57
CA GLU A 233 15.03 47.04 14.25
C GLU A 233 15.03 45.92 13.19
N GLN A 234 13.96 45.81 12.40
CA GLN A 234 13.92 45.02 11.18
C GLN A 234 14.22 45.94 9.98
N PRO A 235 15.16 45.59 9.08
CA PRO A 235 15.21 46.23 7.78
C PRO A 235 14.06 45.69 6.92
N ALA A 236 13.24 46.60 6.38
CA ALA A 236 12.20 46.28 5.41
C ALA A 236 12.82 45.86 4.08
N VAL A 237 12.58 44.62 3.64
CA VAL A 237 12.83 44.20 2.25
C VAL A 237 11.48 44.20 1.54
N THR A 238 11.25 45.23 0.72
CA THR A 238 10.13 45.27 -0.22
C THR A 238 10.45 44.37 -1.41
N VAL A 239 9.70 43.28 -1.60
CA VAL A 239 9.79 42.43 -2.79
C VAL A 239 8.77 42.93 -3.80
N ASP A 240 9.24 43.50 -4.90
CA ASP A 240 8.42 43.89 -6.06
C ASP A 240 7.98 42.63 -6.83
N ILE A 241 6.69 42.52 -7.12
CA ILE A 241 6.01 41.28 -7.56
C ILE A 241 6.05 41.14 -9.11
N ASN A 242 6.63 42.09 -9.83
CA ASN A 242 6.57 42.15 -11.30
C ASN A 242 7.78 41.59 -12.06
N ASP A 243 8.70 40.84 -11.44
CA ASP A 243 9.90 40.35 -12.15
C ASP A 243 10.25 38.89 -11.82
N LEU A 244 9.38 37.97 -12.25
CA LEU A 244 9.47 36.52 -12.04
C LEU A 244 9.87 35.71 -13.29
N ASP A 245 10.19 36.35 -14.42
CA ASP A 245 10.44 35.64 -15.69
C ASP A 245 11.91 35.28 -15.94
N VAL A 246 12.80 35.44 -14.96
CA VAL A 246 14.22 35.03 -15.09
C VAL A 246 14.59 33.98 -14.03
N PRO A 247 15.01 32.76 -14.44
CA PRO A 247 15.42 31.73 -13.51
C PRO A 247 16.61 32.12 -12.62
N THR A 248 16.54 31.75 -11.34
CA THR A 248 17.42 32.18 -10.24
C THR A 248 18.92 31.95 -10.49
N PHE A 249 19.28 30.98 -11.34
CA PHE A 249 20.66 30.63 -11.64
C PHE A 249 21.38 31.64 -12.57
N LEU A 250 20.65 32.50 -13.29
CA LEU A 250 21.25 33.56 -14.12
C LEU A 250 21.59 34.83 -13.30
N ARG A 251 20.91 35.06 -12.16
CA ARG A 251 21.15 36.20 -11.27
C ARG A 251 22.49 36.15 -10.56
N LYS A 252 22.98 34.94 -10.27
CA LYS A 252 24.21 34.75 -9.48
C LYS A 252 25.50 34.96 -10.29
N LYS A 253 25.43 34.92 -11.62
CA LYS A 253 26.60 35.00 -12.51
C LYS A 253 27.01 36.44 -12.86
N GLN A 254 26.13 37.42 -12.69
CA GLN A 254 26.45 38.84 -12.95
C GLN A 254 27.04 39.58 -11.74
N GLN A 255 27.03 38.97 -10.55
CA GLN A 255 27.64 39.55 -9.35
C GLN A 255 29.08 39.08 -9.09
N GLU A 256 29.58 38.05 -9.80
CA GLU A 256 30.96 37.58 -9.68
C GLU A 256 31.92 38.21 -10.72
N ASP A 257 31.41 38.81 -11.79
CA ASP A 257 32.21 39.42 -12.86
C ASP A 257 32.47 40.94 -12.69
N SER A 258 32.42 41.46 -11.45
CA SER A 258 32.72 42.89 -11.18
C SER A 258 33.56 43.13 -9.93
N ILE A 259 34.48 42.21 -9.63
CA ILE A 259 35.60 42.44 -8.71
C ILE A 259 36.91 42.17 -9.44
#